data_AF-I3PCM8-F1
#
_entry.id   AF-I3PCM8-F1
#
_cell.length_a   1.000
_cell.length_b   1.000
_cell.length_c   1.000
_cell.angle_alpha   90.00
_cell.angle_beta   90.00
_cell.angle_gamma   90.00
#
_symmetry.space_group_name_H-M   'P 1'
#
loop_
_entity.id
_entity.type
_entity.pdbx_description
1 polymer ?
#
loop_
_entity_poly.entity_id
_entity_poly.type
_entity_poly.pdbx_seq_one_letter_code
_entity_poly.pdbx_strand_id
1 'polypeptide(L)'
;MNELYLFALVNAGLCAGIVFISVCRLNTMQGTVLVRVQSEYAGYIGGAIASALQPWWNEWPQWGSLAIAGALLAGLLFSGHAWRRDRPPVTATAPAPLGDH
;
A
#
# COMPACT_ATOMS: atom_id res chain seq x y z
N MET A 1 -17.34 13.73 20.45
CA MET A 1 -17.96 12.82 19.48
C MET A 1 -17.62 13.21 18.04
N ASN A 2 -17.84 14.46 17.59
CA ASN A 2 -17.51 14.88 16.21
C ASN A 2 -16.04 14.65 15.80
N GLU A 3 -15.07 14.92 16.69
CA GLU A 3 -13.64 14.70 16.37
C GLU A 3 -13.30 13.23 16.11
N LEU A 4 -13.90 12.31 16.87
CA LEU A 4 -13.70 10.85 16.70
C LEU A 4 -14.18 10.37 15.33
N TYR A 5 -15.35 10.83 14.90
CA TYR A 5 -15.90 10.52 13.58
C TYR A 5 -15.08 11.15 12.46
N LEU A 6 -14.55 12.35 12.68
CA LEU A 6 -13.69 13.02 11.71
C LEU A 6 -12.37 12.24 11.53
N PHE A 7 -11.75 11.77 12.61
CA PHE A 7 -10.57 10.90 12.53
C PHE A 7 -10.86 9.57 11.83
N ALA A 8 -12.01 8.95 12.12
CA ALA A 8 -12.42 7.71 11.47
C ALA A 8 -12.64 7.92 9.95
N LEU A 9 -13.26 9.04 9.57
CA LEU A 9 -13.56 9.35 8.16
C LEU A 9 -12.28 9.67 7.38
N VAL A 10 -11.34 10.41 7.97
CA VAL A 10 -10.02 10.66 7.37
C VAL A 10 -9.24 9.35 7.24
N ASN A 11 -9.21 8.51 8.28
CA ASN A 11 -8.52 7.23 8.22
C ASN A 11 -9.11 6.31 7.14
N ALA A 12 -10.45 6.24 7.06
CA ALA A 12 -11.14 5.49 6.02
C ALA A 12 -10.80 5.99 4.62
N GLY A 13 -10.72 7.32 4.42
CA GLY A 13 -10.30 7.92 3.16
C GLY A 13 -8.87 7.55 2.76
N LEU A 14 -7.93 7.62 3.71
CA LEU A 14 -6.54 7.21 3.48
C LEU A 14 -6.44 5.72 3.14
N CYS A 15 -7.11 4.87 3.91
CA CYS A 15 -7.14 3.42 3.68
C CYS A 15 -7.76 3.08 2.32
N ALA A 16 -8.85 3.75 1.93
CA ALA A 16 -9.48 3.56 0.62
C ALA A 16 -8.51 3.93 -0.53
N GLY A 17 -7.77 5.04 -0.39
CA GLY A 17 -6.73 5.43 -1.35
C GLY A 17 -5.61 4.39 -1.49
N ILE A 18 -5.13 3.86 -0.36
CA ILE A 18 -4.09 2.81 -0.34
C ILE A 18 -4.59 1.55 -1.05
N VAL A 19 -5.80 1.08 -0.71
CA VAL A 19 -6.40 -0.11 -1.31
C VAL A 19 -6.61 0.08 -2.81
N PHE A 20 -7.18 1.23 -3.21
CA PHE A 20 -7.43 1.52 -4.62
C PHE A 20 -6.14 1.47 -5.45
N ILE A 21 -5.10 2.20 -5.04
CA ILE A 21 -3.82 2.22 -5.76
C ILE A 21 -3.18 0.82 -5.77
N SER A 22 -3.21 0.12 -4.65
CA SER A 22 -2.61 -1.22 -4.51
C SER A 22 -3.31 -2.25 -5.39
N VAL A 23 -4.65 -2.24 -5.46
CA VAL A 23 -5.45 -3.13 -6.32
C VAL A 23 -5.20 -2.82 -7.80
N CYS A 24 -5.19 -1.54 -8.19
CA CYS A 24 -4.86 -1.15 -9.56
C CYS A 24 -3.49 -1.67 -9.99
N ARG A 25 -2.46 -1.49 -9.14
CA ARG A 25 -1.11 -2.00 -9.39
C ARG A 25 -1.04 -3.52 -9.41
N LEU A 26 -1.74 -4.20 -8.49
CA LEU A 26 -1.77 -5.66 -8.44
C LEU A 26 -2.44 -6.25 -9.70
N ASN A 27 -3.51 -5.63 -10.20
CA ASN A 27 -4.20 -6.07 -11.41
C ASN A 27 -3.29 -5.96 -12.65
N THR A 28 -2.43 -4.95 -12.71
CA THR A 28 -1.43 -4.81 -13.79
C THR A 28 -0.26 -5.82 -13.70
N MET A 29 -0.10 -6.56 -12.60
CA MET A 29 1.02 -7.52 -12.40
C MET A 29 0.75 -8.95 -12.92
N GLN A 30 -0.28 -9.17 -13.74
CA GLN A 30 -0.58 -10.52 -14.24
C GLN A 30 0.44 -10.98 -15.29
N GLY A 31 1.23 -12.01 -14.96
CA GLY A 31 1.95 -12.82 -15.95
C GLY A 31 3.42 -13.14 -15.64
N THR A 32 4.18 -12.29 -14.96
CA THR A 32 5.65 -12.47 -14.82
C THR A 32 6.29 -11.85 -13.56
N VAL A 33 5.50 -11.31 -12.64
CA VAL A 33 6.03 -10.56 -11.48
C VAL A 33 6.29 -11.49 -10.29
N LEU A 34 7.38 -11.26 -9.57
CA LEU A 34 7.74 -12.00 -8.34
C LEU A 34 6.61 -11.95 -7.31
N VAL A 35 6.22 -13.12 -6.80
CA VAL A 35 5.19 -13.29 -5.74
C VAL A 35 5.48 -12.40 -4.52
N ARG A 36 6.76 -12.14 -4.23
CA ARG A 36 7.18 -11.22 -3.15
C ARG A 36 6.60 -9.82 -3.33
N VAL A 37 6.65 -9.26 -4.53
CA VAL A 37 6.13 -7.91 -4.80
C VAL A 37 4.60 -7.91 -4.68
N GLN A 38 3.94 -8.95 -5.20
CA GLN A 38 2.49 -9.11 -5.04
C GLN A 38 2.08 -9.23 -3.56
N SER A 39 2.86 -9.94 -2.74
CA SER A 39 2.60 -10.08 -1.30
C SER A 39 2.78 -8.77 -0.53
N GLU A 40 3.64 -7.86 -1.00
CA GLU A 40 3.83 -6.54 -0.38
C GLU A 40 2.60 -5.65 -0.59
N TYR A 41 2.07 -5.60 -1.81
CA TYR A 41 0.81 -4.89 -2.11
C TYR A 41 -0.40 -5.55 -1.45
N ALA A 42 -0.45 -6.89 -1.38
CA ALA A 42 -1.47 -7.60 -0.62
C ALA A 42 -1.39 -7.30 0.88
N GLY A 43 -0.17 -7.15 1.42
CA GLY A 43 0.08 -6.71 2.79
C GLY A 43 -0.43 -5.30 3.06
N TYR A 44 -0.22 -4.36 2.13
CA TYR A 44 -0.79 -3.01 2.25
C TYR A 44 -2.31 -3.00 2.22
N ILE A 45 -2.93 -3.83 1.37
CA ILE A 45 -4.40 -3.99 1.35
C ILE A 45 -4.89 -4.55 2.69
N GLY A 46 -4.26 -5.62 3.18
CA GLY A 46 -4.61 -6.23 4.47
C GLY A 46 -4.47 -5.26 5.64
N GLY A 47 -3.36 -4.51 5.69
CA GLY A 47 -3.11 -3.50 6.72
C GLY A 47 -4.10 -2.33 6.67
N ALA A 48 -4.44 -1.85 5.47
CA ALA A 48 -5.44 -0.80 5.29
C ALA A 48 -6.85 -1.25 5.67
N ILE A 49 -7.23 -2.49 5.33
CA ILE A 49 -8.52 -3.08 5.74
C ILE A 49 -8.55 -3.26 7.27
N ALA A 50 -7.50 -3.81 7.85
CA ALA A 50 -7.40 -3.98 9.31
C ALA A 50 -7.48 -2.62 10.04
N SER A 51 -6.82 -1.58 9.51
CA SER A 51 -6.90 -0.24 10.08
C SER A 51 -8.29 0.39 9.92
N ALA A 52 -8.98 0.15 8.81
CA ALA A 52 -10.35 0.61 8.61
C ALA A 52 -11.37 -0.11 9.51
N LEU A 53 -11.08 -1.36 9.91
CA LEU A 53 -11.91 -2.15 10.83
C LEU A 53 -11.62 -1.93 12.32
N GLN A 54 -10.62 -1.10 12.68
CA GLN A 54 -10.35 -0.74 14.08
C GLN A 54 -11.60 -0.32 14.89
N PRO A 55 -12.54 0.49 14.34
CA PRO A 55 -13.75 0.87 15.07
C PRO A 55 -14.62 -0.32 15.51
N TRP A 56 -14.55 -1.44 14.79
CA TRP A 56 -15.31 -2.65 15.09
C TRP A 56 -14.71 -3.44 16.28
N TRP A 57 -13.44 -3.20 16.61
CA TRP A 57 -12.75 -3.78 17.77
C TRP A 57 -12.75 -2.86 19.01
N ASN A 58 -13.60 -1.82 19.02
CA ASN A 58 -13.60 -0.79 20.07
C ASN A 58 -12.29 0.01 20.17
N GLU A 59 -11.40 -0.10 19.17
CA GLU A 59 -10.18 0.70 19.07
C GLU A 59 -10.39 1.84 18.07
N TRP A 60 -10.27 3.08 18.54
CA TRP A 60 -10.47 4.24 17.68
C TRP A 60 -9.16 4.67 17.04
N PRO A 61 -9.17 5.04 15.74
CA PRO A 61 -7.98 5.52 15.05
C PRO A 61 -7.44 6.77 15.76
N GLN A 62 -6.18 6.67 16.21
CA GLN A 62 -5.46 7.76 16.84
C GLN A 62 -4.57 8.46 15.82
N TRP A 63 -3.97 9.59 16.22
CA TRP A 63 -2.99 10.33 15.42
C TRP A 63 -1.87 9.45 14.84
N GLY A 64 -1.44 8.41 15.58
CA GLY A 64 -0.44 7.44 15.09
C GLY A 64 -0.91 6.64 13.87
N SER A 65 -2.14 6.12 13.89
CA SER A 65 -2.71 5.38 12.77
C SER A 65 -2.84 6.26 11.52
N LEU A 66 -3.26 7.51 11.71
CA LEU A 66 -3.37 8.49 10.62
C LEU A 66 -2.01 8.85 10.02
N ALA A 67 -0.98 9.03 10.86
CA ALA A 67 0.37 9.32 10.40
C ALA A 67 0.94 8.15 9.57
N ILE A 68 0.73 6.91 10.01
CA ILE A 68 1.18 5.71 9.29
C ILE A 68 0.42 5.55 7.97
N ALA A 69 -0.92 5.67 7.98
CA ALA A 69 -1.72 5.59 6.77
C ALA A 69 -1.35 6.71 5.78
N GLY A 70 -1.11 7.93 6.28
CA GLY A 70 -0.64 9.06 5.47
C GLY A 70 0.74 8.80 4.86
N ALA A 71 1.69 8.30 5.65
CA ALA A 71 3.04 7.97 5.18
C ALA A 71 3.03 6.85 4.14
N LEU A 72 2.21 5.82 4.34
CA LEU A 72 2.01 4.73 3.37
C LEU A 72 1.42 5.27 2.06
N LEU A 73 0.35 6.06 2.13
CA LEU A 73 -0.26 6.66 0.95
C LEU A 73 0.73 7.57 0.22
N ALA A 74 1.48 8.40 0.94
CA ALA A 74 2.52 9.25 0.36
C ALA A 74 3.62 8.41 -0.31
N GLY A 75 4.09 7.34 0.31
CA GLY A 75 5.05 6.40 -0.28
C GLY A 75 4.51 5.72 -1.55
N LEU A 76 3.23 5.34 -1.56
CA LEU A 76 2.54 4.82 -2.75
C LEU A 76 2.46 5.86 -3.88
N LEU A 77 2.18 7.12 -3.54
CA LEU A 77 2.14 8.21 -4.52
C LEU A 77 3.53 8.54 -5.07
N PHE A 78 4.55 8.65 -4.23
CA PHE A 78 5.93 8.92 -4.65
C PHE A 78 6.53 7.76 -5.46
N SER A 79 6.21 6.51 -5.11
CA SER A 79 6.57 5.34 -5.92
C SER A 79 5.84 5.29 -7.27
N GLY A 80 4.86 6.17 -7.52
CA GLY A 80 4.20 6.30 -8.81
C GLY A 80 5.16 6.60 -9.97
N HIS A 81 6.30 7.23 -9.71
CA HIS A 81 7.33 7.39 -10.74
C HIS A 81 7.88 6.04 -11.24
N ALA A 82 8.09 5.08 -10.34
CA ALA A 82 8.58 3.74 -10.69
C ALA A 82 7.59 2.95 -11.55
N TRP A 83 6.31 3.37 -11.55
CA TRP A 83 5.21 2.80 -12.31
C TRP A 83 4.86 3.57 -13.60
N ARG A 84 5.71 4.50 -14.05
CA ARG A 84 5.46 5.24 -15.30
C ARG A 84 5.31 4.26 -16.48
N ARG A 85 4.15 4.35 -17.18
CA ARG A 85 3.70 3.51 -18.31
C ARG A 85 3.15 2.13 -17.94
N ASP A 86 2.62 1.95 -16.72
CA ASP A 86 1.99 0.71 -16.25
C ASP A 86 2.88 -0.54 -16.39
N ARG A 87 4.19 -0.32 -16.41
CA ARG A 87 5.15 -1.42 -16.40
C ARG A 87 5.47 -1.72 -14.95
N PRO A 88 5.27 -2.97 -14.49
CA PRO A 88 5.73 -3.35 -13.17
C PRO A 88 7.24 -3.08 -13.11
N PRO A 89 7.74 -2.49 -12.01
CA PRO A 89 9.17 -2.30 -11.86
C PRO A 89 9.85 -3.65 -12.02
N VAL A 90 10.85 -3.71 -12.91
CA VAL A 90 11.80 -4.82 -12.97
C VAL A 90 12.62 -4.75 -11.68
N THR A 91 12.04 -5.18 -10.57
CA THR A 91 12.82 -5.75 -9.46
C THR A 91 13.35 -7.10 -9.93
N ALA A 92 14.13 -7.05 -11.01
CA ALA A 92 15.05 -8.08 -11.37
C ALA A 92 16.15 -7.99 -10.30
N THR A 93 16.01 -8.77 -9.24
CA THR A 93 17.16 -9.57 -8.82
C THR A 93 17.48 -10.53 -9.96
N ALA A 94 17.88 -10.01 -11.13
CA ALA A 94 18.75 -10.77 -11.98
C ALA A 94 19.99 -11.03 -11.09
N PRO A 95 20.50 -12.26 -11.03
CA PRO A 95 21.75 -12.53 -10.35
C PRO A 95 22.75 -11.44 -10.76
N ALA A 96 23.44 -10.84 -9.78
CA ALA A 96 24.58 -9.99 -10.11
C ALA A 96 25.45 -10.81 -11.06
N PRO A 97 25.81 -10.31 -12.26
CA PRO A 97 26.72 -11.01 -13.12
C PRO A 97 28.06 -11.02 -12.39
N LEU A 98 28.30 -12.05 -11.59
CA LEU A 98 29.63 -12.47 -11.21
C LEU A 98 30.21 -13.02 -12.51
N GLY A 99 30.72 -12.10 -13.32
CA GLY A 99 31.52 -12.46 -14.47
C GLY A 99 32.69 -13.28 -13.96
N ASP A 100 32.78 -14.52 -14.42
CA ASP A 100 34.03 -15.28 -14.37
C ASP A 100 35.04 -14.55 -15.26
N HIS A 101 35.86 -13.70 -14.64
CA HIS A 101 37.06 -13.11 -15.21
C HIS A 101 38.25 -13.55 -14.38
#